data_AF-A0A136KI36-F1
#
_entry.id   AF-A0A136KI36-F1
#
_cell.length_a   1.000
_cell.length_b   1.000
_cell.length_c   1.000
_cell.angle_alpha   90.00
_cell.angle_beta   90.00
_cell.angle_gamma   90.00
#
_symmetry.space_group_name_H-M   'P 1'
#
loop_
_entity.id
_entity.type
_entity.pdbx_description
1 polymer ?
#
loop_
_entity_poly.entity_id
_entity_poly.type
_entity_poly.pdbx_seq_one_letter_code
_entity_poly.pdbx_strand_id
1 'polypeptide(L)'
;MAEFIEAEKKDLDEKVLLIRRVSKKTTGGSAISFTALVVVGDHNGKLGIGLGRAKEVPKAIQKSIAQARKKIIYNRASRDHTFT
;
A
#
# COMPACT_ATOMS: atom_id res chain seq x y z
N MET A 1 28.03 -2.30 -16.11
CA MET A 1 27.81 -3.34 -15.09
C MET A 1 26.84 -2.82 -14.03
N ALA A 2 25.57 -2.55 -14.40
CA ALA A 2 24.50 -2.21 -13.46
C ALA A 2 23.12 -2.30 -14.13
N GLU A 3 22.81 -3.42 -14.79
CA GLU A 3 21.47 -3.67 -15.34
C GLU A 3 21.15 -5.16 -15.21
N PHE A 4 20.81 -5.66 -14.01
CA PHE A 4 20.31 -7.04 -13.85
C PHE A 4 19.35 -7.26 -12.66
N ILE A 5 18.58 -6.25 -12.21
CA ILE A 5 17.48 -6.50 -11.23
C ILE A 5 16.18 -5.77 -11.61
N GLU A 6 15.86 -5.69 -12.91
CA GLU A 6 14.60 -5.08 -13.40
C GLU A 6 13.59 -6.13 -13.93
N ALA A 7 13.66 -7.39 -13.45
CA ALA A 7 12.91 -8.50 -14.03
C ALA A 7 11.64 -8.93 -13.25
N GLU A 8 11.50 -8.62 -11.95
CA GLU A 8 10.34 -9.08 -11.15
C GLU A 8 9.30 -8.00 -10.83
N LYS A 9 9.52 -6.76 -11.26
CA LYS A 9 8.64 -5.62 -10.92
C LYS A 9 7.48 -5.38 -11.89
N LYS A 10 7.34 -6.21 -12.92
CA LYS A 10 6.84 -5.74 -14.22
C LYS A 10 5.33 -5.73 -14.42
N ASP A 11 4.53 -6.27 -13.49
CA ASP A 11 3.07 -6.37 -13.71
C ASP A 11 2.23 -6.16 -12.44
N LEU A 12 2.74 -5.40 -11.47
CA LEU A 12 1.99 -5.07 -10.25
C LEU A 12 1.59 -3.60 -10.28
N ASP A 13 0.32 -3.34 -10.60
CA ASP A 13 -0.27 -2.01 -10.52
C ASP A 13 -0.45 -1.59 -9.06
N GLU A 14 -0.12 -0.33 -8.77
CA GLU A 14 -0.18 0.25 -7.42
C GLU A 14 -1.26 1.34 -7.39
N LYS A 15 -2.31 1.15 -6.58
CA LYS A 15 -3.41 2.12 -6.43
C LYS A 15 -3.53 2.58 -4.99
N VAL A 16 -3.46 3.89 -4.77
CA VAL A 16 -3.75 4.50 -3.47
C VAL A 16 -5.26 4.62 -3.32
N LEU A 17 -5.83 3.95 -2.31
CA LEU A 17 -7.27 4.01 -2.05
C LEU A 17 -7.60 5.21 -1.18
N LEU A 18 -6.91 5.31 -0.03
CA LEU A 18 -7.28 6.24 1.03
C LEU A 18 -6.04 6.83 1.68
N ILE A 19 -6.08 8.14 1.91
CA ILE A 19 -5.13 8.85 2.74
C ILE A 19 -5.91 9.53 3.86
N ARG A 20 -5.51 9.28 5.10
CA ARG A 20 -6.13 9.90 6.28
C ARG A 20 -5.09 10.56 7.15
N ARG A 21 -5.34 11.81 7.51
CA ARG A 21 -4.63 12.46 8.62
C ARG A 21 -5.22 11.97 9.93
N VAL A 22 -4.37 11.48 10.82
CA VAL A 22 -4.74 11.01 12.16
C VAL A 22 -3.95 11.78 13.20
N SER A 23 -4.59 12.16 14.30
CA SER A 23 -3.97 12.88 15.41
C SER A 23 -4.03 12.05 16.69
N LYS A 24 -2.92 11.95 17.42
CA LYS A 24 -2.84 11.38 18.76
C LYS A 24 -2.69 12.52 19.75
N LYS A 25 -3.63 12.66 20.67
CA LYS A 25 -3.53 13.64 21.77
C LYS A 25 -2.52 13.14 22.80
N THR A 26 -1.67 14.04 23.28
CA THR A 26 -0.74 13.83 24.40
C THR A 26 -0.85 15.00 25.37
N THR A 27 -0.24 14.84 26.54
CA THR A 27 -0.25 15.87 27.60
C THR A 27 0.39 17.19 27.14
N GLY A 28 1.33 17.15 26.18
CA GLY A 28 2.02 18.32 25.63
C GLY A 28 1.52 18.82 24.27
N GLY A 29 0.46 18.24 23.69
CA GLY A 29 -0.05 18.66 22.39
C GLY A 29 -0.76 17.56 21.60
N SER A 30 -0.80 17.71 20.27
CA SER A 30 -1.39 16.72 19.36
C SER A 30 -0.34 16.27 18.34
N ALA A 31 0.09 15.02 18.40
CA ALA A 31 0.99 14.44 17.42
C ALA A 31 0.22 14.01 16.17
N ILE A 32 0.61 14.51 15.01
CA ILE A 32 -0.06 14.23 13.73
C ILE A 32 0.69 13.13 12.98
N SER A 33 -0.05 12.28 12.27
CA SER A 33 0.50 11.32 11.31
C SER A 33 -0.45 11.15 10.14
N PHE A 34 0.05 10.60 9.05
CA PHE A 34 -0.73 10.21 7.89
C PHE A 34 -0.74 8.70 7.78
N THR A 35 -1.92 8.16 7.51
CA THR A 35 -2.14 6.75 7.21
C THR A 35 -2.53 6.64 5.74
N ALA A 36 -1.90 5.72 5.01
CA ALA A 36 -2.20 5.43 3.62
C ALA A 36 -2.61 3.96 3.48
N LEU A 37 -3.72 3.72 2.79
CA LEU A 37 -4.15 2.40 2.35
C LEU A 37 -3.86 2.27 0.86
N VAL A 38 -3.06 1.28 0.50
CA VAL A 38 -2.63 1.02 -0.88
C VAL A 38 -2.92 -0.42 -1.23
N VAL A 39 -3.33 -0.63 -2.48
CA VAL A 39 -3.51 -1.94 -3.08
C VAL A 39 -2.47 -2.11 -4.18
N VAL A 40 -1.90 -3.31 -4.27
CA VAL A 40 -0.92 -3.69 -5.29
C VAL A 40 -1.37 -5.00 -5.92
N GLY A 41 -1.49 -5.10 -7.25
CA GLY A 41 -1.95 -6.35 -7.87
C GLY A 41 -1.94 -6.36 -9.39
N ASP A 42 -1.97 -7.57 -9.97
CA ASP A 42 -1.84 -7.83 -11.41
C ASP A 42 -3.18 -8.04 -12.12
N HIS A 43 -4.30 -7.70 -11.47
CA HIS A 43 -5.69 -7.80 -11.96
C HIS A 43 -6.14 -9.24 -12.32
N ASN A 44 -5.21 -10.19 -12.36
CA ASN A 44 -5.34 -11.59 -12.71
C ASN A 44 -5.43 -12.48 -11.45
N GLY A 45 -5.96 -11.91 -10.36
CA GLY A 45 -6.23 -12.63 -9.11
C GLY A 45 -5.10 -12.58 -8.07
N LYS A 46 -3.97 -11.89 -8.33
CA LYS A 46 -3.02 -11.55 -7.27
C LYS A 46 -3.26 -10.13 -6.78
N LEU A 47 -3.55 -10.00 -5.49
CA LEU A 47 -3.80 -8.71 -4.86
C LEU A 47 -3.19 -8.66 -3.47
N GLY A 48 -2.44 -7.60 -3.20
CA GLY A 48 -1.87 -7.29 -1.89
C GLY A 48 -2.39 -5.98 -1.36
N ILE A 49 -2.70 -5.94 -0.06
CA ILE A 49 -3.17 -4.74 0.63
C ILE A 49 -2.12 -4.32 1.65
N GLY A 50 -1.82 -3.02 1.68
CA GLY A 50 -0.84 -2.43 2.58
C GLY A 50 -1.39 -1.22 3.33
N LEU A 51 -1.19 -1.20 4.64
CA LEU A 51 -1.53 -0.07 5.50
C LEU A 51 -0.25 0.51 6.10
N GLY A 52 0.06 1.75 5.75
CA GLY A 52 1.29 2.44 6.14
C GLY A 52 0.98 3.68 6.93
N ARG A 53 1.76 3.94 7.99
CA ARG A 53 1.68 5.16 8.79
C ARG A 53 3.04 5.85 8.88
N ALA A 54 3.05 7.16 8.66
CA ALA A 54 4.25 7.98 8.78
C ALA A 54 3.92 9.43 9.17
N LYS A 55 4.95 10.22 9.47
CA LYS A 55 4.80 11.68 9.71
C LYS A 55 4.55 12.46 8.42
N GLU A 56 4.92 11.89 7.27
CA GLU A 56 4.82 12.48 5.95
C GLU A 56 4.03 11.55 5.02
N VAL A 57 3.25 12.13 4.11
CA VAL A 57 2.43 11.38 3.14
C VAL A 57 3.27 10.47 2.23
N PRO A 58 4.34 10.93 1.55
CA PRO A 58 5.10 10.06 0.64
C PRO A 58 5.74 8.87 1.37
N LYS A 59 6.23 9.08 2.60
CA LYS A 59 6.76 8.00 3.44
C LYS A 59 5.68 7.01 3.88
N ALA A 60 4.44 7.46 4.11
CA ALA A 60 3.34 6.58 4.44
C ALA A 60 3.00 5.66 3.25
N ILE A 61 2.95 6.23 2.04
CA ILE A 61 2.67 5.50 0.79
C ILE A 61 3.76 4.45 0.51
N GLN A 62 5.04 4.82 0.59
CA GLN A 62 6.15 3.88 0.38
C GLN A 62 6.10 2.71 1.36
N LYS A 63 5.79 2.97 2.64
CA LYS A 63 5.59 1.90 3.64
C LYS A 63 4.41 1.00 3.29
N SER A 64 3.29 1.58 2.83
CA SER A 64 2.13 0.81 2.41
C SER A 64 2.47 -0.09 1.22
N ILE A 65 3.15 0.41 0.20
CA ILE A 65 3.58 -0.36 -0.97
C ILE A 65 4.49 -1.52 -0.55
N ALA A 66 5.49 -1.25 0.28
CA ALA A 66 6.41 -2.27 0.76
C ALA A 66 5.70 -3.37 1.58
N GLN A 67 4.63 -3.03 2.30
CA GLN A 67 3.81 -4.01 3.01
C GLN A 67 2.87 -4.78 2.07
N ALA A 68 2.25 -4.10 1.11
CA ALA A 68 1.34 -4.72 0.14
C ALA A 68 2.07 -5.77 -0.70
N ARG A 69 3.29 -5.48 -1.16
CA ARG A 69 4.14 -6.41 -1.91
C ARG A 69 4.50 -7.67 -1.12
N LYS A 70 4.60 -7.58 0.21
CA LYS A 70 4.88 -8.73 1.09
C LYS A 70 3.65 -9.58 1.39
N LYS A 71 2.46 -8.99 1.28
CA LYS A 71 1.18 -9.60 1.65
C LYS A 71 0.30 -9.78 0.41
N ILE A 72 0.82 -10.51 -0.57
CA ILE A 72 0.02 -10.88 -1.75
C ILE A 72 -0.92 -12.01 -1.34
N ILE A 73 -2.19 -11.80 -1.60
CA ILE A 73 -3.28 -12.75 -1.40
C ILE A 73 -3.71 -13.22 -2.79
N TYR A 74 -3.86 -14.54 -2.94
CA TYR A 74 -4.41 -15.14 -4.14
C TYR A 74 -5.92 -15.23 -3.97
N ASN A 75 -6.68 -14.56 -4.82
CA ASN A 75 -8.12 -14.66 -4.77
C ASN A 75 -8.57 -16.02 -5.34
N ARG A 76 -9.38 -16.75 -4.57
CA ARG A 76 -10.05 -18.00 -5.00
C ARG A 76 -11.52 -17.79 -5.34
N ALA A 77 -12.07 -16.61 -5.05
CA ALA A 77 -13.49 -16.33 -5.10
C ALA A 77 -13.91 -15.64 -6.41
N SER A 78 -14.74 -16.36 -7.15
CA SER A 78 -15.64 -15.86 -8.18
C SER A 78 -16.71 -14.98 -7.52
N ARG A 79 -17.00 -13.83 -8.14
CA ARG A 79 -17.99 -12.78 -7.80
C ARG A 79 -17.36 -11.55 -7.13
N ASP A 80 -17.47 -10.45 -7.88
CA ASP A 80 -17.45 -9.06 -7.42
C ASP A 80 -16.10 -8.32 -7.46
N HIS A 81 -16.00 -7.49 -8.51
CA HIS A 81 -15.18 -6.31 -8.76
C HIS A 81 -13.95 -6.06 -7.85
N THR A 82 -12.79 -6.60 -8.25
CA THR A 82 -11.46 -6.34 -7.65
C THR A 82 -10.96 -4.88 -7.79
N PHE A 83 -11.82 -3.94 -8.19
CA PHE A 83 -11.41 -2.60 -8.65
C PHE A 83 -12.21 -1.41 -8.13
N THR A 84 -13.33 -1.65 -7.45
CA THR A 84 -14.20 -0.60 -6.92
C THR A 84 -13.93 -0.39 -5.44
#